data_AF-A0A0R3TCN7-F1
#
_entry.id   AF-A0A0R3TCN7-F1
#
_cell.length_a   1.000
_cell.length_b   1.000
_cell.length_c   1.000
_cell.angle_alpha   90.00
_cell.angle_beta   90.00
_cell.angle_gamma   90.00
#
_symmetry.space_group_name_H-M   'P 1'
#
loop_
_entity.id
_entity.type
_entity.pdbx_description
1 polymer ?
#
loop_
_entity_poly.entity_id
_entity_poly.type
_entity_poly.pdbx_seq_one_letter_code
_entity_poly.pdbx_strand_id
1 'polypeptide(L)'
;MVIKIRYYYRTLYLIGLALVVGGAWAVFNIPSFMQALAFAFDAEVSGSELYQNAKLTQAVAYLCIGLGIFIFLVAFFGCCGVVTDSCCLLITYAVVVSLLFLTKVICILVFLLLGEKISPMVFDKVQESFSANYKGYLGLGIQNESISYSQAADTIMLNFACCGVYGADDFKSVKTSKLWHEEGRVYKLPEGQNVTGDEVGLPVACCQFKDINFSMNGK
;
A
#
# COMPACT_ATOMS: atom_id res chain seq x y z
N MET A 1 30.37 -23.18 -8.20
CA MET A 1 29.69 -21.91 -8.58
C MET A 1 28.36 -22.17 -9.29
N VAL A 2 28.32 -23.03 -10.32
CA VAL A 2 27.10 -23.36 -11.10
C VAL A 2 25.93 -23.95 -10.28
N ILE A 3 26.21 -24.78 -9.27
CA ILE A 3 25.18 -25.40 -8.42
C ILE A 3 24.42 -24.36 -7.56
N LYS A 4 25.13 -23.35 -7.04
CA LYS A 4 24.51 -22.25 -6.26
C LYS A 4 23.61 -21.39 -7.13
N ILE A 5 24.02 -21.13 -8.36
CA ILE A 5 23.26 -20.36 -9.35
C ILE A 5 21.95 -21.10 -9.72
N ARG A 6 22.03 -22.42 -9.94
CA ARG A 6 20.85 -23.27 -10.23
C ARG A 6 19.85 -23.30 -9.07
N TYR A 7 20.34 -23.30 -7.83
CA TYR A 7 19.48 -23.23 -6.64
C TYR A 7 18.74 -21.89 -6.56
N TYR A 8 19.44 -20.79 -6.81
CA TYR A 8 18.87 -19.44 -6.76
C TYR A 8 17.76 -19.23 -7.80
N TYR A 9 17.98 -19.61 -9.05
CA TYR A 9 16.94 -19.51 -10.10
C TYR A 9 15.76 -20.44 -9.85
N ARG A 10 15.98 -21.62 -9.25
CA ARG A 10 14.89 -22.53 -8.87
C ARG A 10 14.03 -21.95 -7.75
N THR A 11 14.64 -21.33 -6.73
CA THR A 11 13.89 -20.64 -5.67
C THR A 11 13.11 -19.45 -6.23
N LEU A 12 13.72 -18.63 -7.10
CA LEU A 12 13.04 -17.51 -7.76
C LEU A 12 11.88 -17.96 -8.65
N TYR A 13 12.03 -19.06 -9.38
CA TYR A 13 10.96 -19.64 -10.18
C TYR A 13 9.77 -20.06 -9.32
N LEU A 14 10.02 -20.75 -8.20
CA LEU A 14 8.97 -21.17 -7.27
C LEU A 14 8.27 -19.97 -6.62
N ILE A 15 9.02 -18.94 -6.23
CA ILE A 15 8.47 -17.68 -5.72
C ILE A 15 7.60 -17.01 -6.79
N GLY A 16 8.08 -16.92 -8.03
CA GLY A 16 7.31 -16.35 -9.15
C GLY A 16 6.00 -17.10 -9.40
N LEU A 17 6.03 -18.43 -9.39
CA LEU A 17 4.82 -19.25 -9.54
C LEU A 17 3.84 -19.04 -8.38
N ALA A 18 4.34 -19.02 -7.15
CA ALA A 18 3.52 -18.75 -5.96
C ALA A 18 2.86 -17.35 -6.03
N LEU A 19 3.59 -16.33 -6.50
CA LEU A 19 3.05 -14.98 -6.69
C LEU A 19 1.95 -14.91 -7.76
N VAL A 20 2.12 -15.62 -8.88
CA VAL A 20 1.09 -15.68 -9.93
C VAL A 20 -0.16 -16.40 -9.44
N VAL A 21 0.00 -17.54 -8.76
CA VAL A 21 -1.13 -18.31 -8.20
C VAL A 21 -1.83 -17.51 -7.10
N GLY A 22 -1.09 -16.90 -6.18
CA GLY A 22 -1.64 -16.05 -5.13
C GLY A 22 -2.34 -14.81 -5.70
N GLY A 23 -1.74 -14.15 -6.68
CA GLY A 23 -2.34 -12.99 -7.36
C GLY A 23 -3.62 -13.35 -8.11
N ALA A 24 -3.62 -14.45 -8.86
CA ALA A 24 -4.82 -14.94 -9.54
C ALA A 24 -5.93 -15.28 -8.53
N TRP A 25 -5.57 -15.97 -7.44
CA TRP A 25 -6.52 -16.26 -6.36
C TRP A 25 -7.10 -14.99 -5.74
N ALA A 26 -6.27 -13.95 -5.53
CA ALA A 26 -6.74 -12.64 -5.04
C ALA A 26 -7.73 -11.97 -5.99
N VAL A 27 -7.57 -12.11 -7.32
CA VAL A 27 -8.53 -11.59 -8.30
C VAL A 27 -9.86 -12.33 -8.26
N PHE A 28 -9.85 -13.65 -8.07
CA PHE A 28 -11.08 -14.45 -8.01
C PHE A 28 -11.80 -14.36 -6.66
N ASN A 29 -11.08 -14.30 -5.54
CA ASN A 29 -11.67 -14.32 -4.20
C ASN A 29 -10.76 -13.65 -3.16
N ILE A 30 -10.86 -12.32 -3.12
CA ILE A 30 -10.27 -11.40 -2.15
C ILE A 30 -10.30 -11.87 -0.68
N PRO A 31 -11.48 -12.15 -0.07
CA PRO A 31 -11.53 -12.42 1.37
C PRO A 31 -10.81 -13.72 1.73
N SER A 32 -10.92 -14.75 0.89
CA SER A 32 -10.22 -16.02 1.10
C SER A 32 -8.70 -15.89 1.00
N PHE A 33 -8.21 -15.09 0.03
CA PHE A 33 -6.78 -14.83 -0.12
C PHE A 33 -6.21 -14.10 1.10
N MET A 34 -6.89 -13.05 1.58
CA MET A 34 -6.42 -12.26 2.72
C MET A 34 -6.33 -13.07 4.01
N GLN A 35 -7.27 -13.98 4.24
CA GLN A 35 -7.23 -14.89 5.39
C GLN A 35 -6.04 -15.85 5.32
N ALA A 36 -5.77 -16.41 4.13
CA ALA A 36 -4.61 -17.29 3.93
C ALA A 36 -3.29 -16.53 4.03
N LEU A 37 -3.24 -15.29 3.54
CA LEU A 37 -2.09 -14.41 3.63
C LEU A 37 -1.75 -14.08 5.10
N ALA A 38 -2.77 -13.74 5.89
CA ALA A 38 -2.63 -13.46 7.32
C ALA A 38 -2.00 -14.65 8.07
N PHE A 39 -2.48 -15.86 7.77
CA PHE A 39 -1.94 -17.10 8.33
C PHE A 39 -0.50 -17.38 7.87
N ALA A 40 -0.17 -17.11 6.61
CA ALA A 40 1.14 -17.41 6.04
C ALA A 40 2.26 -16.49 6.56
N PHE A 41 1.94 -15.22 6.83
CA PHE A 41 2.93 -14.22 7.24
C PHE A 41 2.95 -13.94 8.75
N ASP A 42 2.11 -14.61 9.55
CA ASP A 42 1.89 -14.32 10.98
C ASP A 42 1.70 -12.80 11.21
N ALA A 43 1.04 -12.17 10.23
CA ALA A 43 0.86 -10.73 10.20
C ALA A 43 -0.46 -10.43 10.91
N GLU A 44 -0.40 -9.62 11.97
CA GLU A 44 -1.57 -8.93 12.47
C GLU A 44 -2.03 -7.99 11.36
N VAL A 45 -3.07 -8.37 10.61
CA VAL A 45 -3.58 -7.59 9.46
C VAL A 45 -4.31 -6.35 10.00
N SER A 46 -3.55 -5.40 10.53
CA SER A 46 -3.97 -4.07 10.95
C SER A 46 -4.19 -3.14 9.74
N GLY A 47 -4.76 -3.70 8.67
CA GLY A 47 -5.03 -3.02 7.40
C GLY A 47 -6.18 -3.64 6.61
N SER A 48 -6.98 -4.51 7.23
CA SER A 48 -8.16 -5.15 6.60
C SER A 48 -9.17 -4.12 6.08
N GLU A 49 -9.18 -2.94 6.71
CA GLU A 49 -9.93 -1.73 6.35
C GLU A 49 -9.66 -1.24 4.94
N LEU A 50 -8.39 -0.93 4.64
CA LEU A 50 -7.94 -0.26 3.42
C LEU A 50 -8.27 -1.04 2.14
N TYR A 51 -8.41 -2.36 2.29
CA TYR A 51 -8.67 -3.32 1.21
C TYR A 51 -10.13 -3.31 0.71
N GLN A 52 -11.06 -2.65 1.41
CA GLN A 52 -12.47 -2.60 1.03
C GLN A 52 -12.73 -1.74 -0.22
N ASN A 53 -11.77 -0.94 -0.66
CA ASN A 53 -11.85 -0.25 -1.96
C ASN A 53 -11.59 -1.26 -3.10
N ALA A 54 -12.66 -1.87 -3.62
CA ALA A 54 -12.60 -2.85 -4.71
C ALA A 54 -11.68 -2.42 -5.87
N LYS A 55 -11.66 -1.12 -6.21
CA LYS A 55 -10.81 -0.59 -7.29
C LYS A 55 -9.31 -0.58 -6.96
N LEU A 56 -8.92 -0.14 -5.75
CA LEU A 56 -7.51 -0.06 -5.36
C LEU A 56 -6.92 -1.46 -5.18
N THR A 57 -7.66 -2.30 -4.48
CA THR A 57 -7.36 -3.72 -4.27
C THR A 57 -7.16 -4.47 -5.58
N GLN A 58 -8.06 -4.26 -6.56
CA GLN A 58 -7.96 -4.90 -7.86
C GLN A 58 -6.74 -4.39 -8.65
N ALA A 59 -6.42 -3.10 -8.56
CA ALA A 59 -5.21 -2.54 -9.19
C ALA A 59 -3.92 -3.16 -8.61
N VAL A 60 -3.85 -3.29 -7.28
CA VAL A 60 -2.71 -3.94 -6.59
C VAL A 60 -2.61 -5.41 -6.99
N ALA A 61 -3.73 -6.14 -7.04
CA ALA A 61 -3.76 -7.54 -7.46
C ALA A 61 -3.25 -7.73 -8.89
N TYR A 62 -3.70 -6.91 -9.84
CA TYR A 62 -3.19 -6.95 -11.23
C TYR A 62 -1.71 -6.62 -11.32
N LEU A 63 -1.22 -5.66 -10.54
CA LEU A 63 0.20 -5.32 -10.50
C LEU A 63 1.03 -6.48 -9.94
N CYS A 64 0.57 -7.13 -8.87
CA CYS A 64 1.19 -8.33 -8.33
C CYS A 64 1.24 -9.48 -9.35
N ILE A 65 0.15 -9.72 -10.09
CA ILE A 65 0.12 -10.73 -11.16
C ILE A 65 1.11 -10.38 -12.26
N GLY A 66 1.09 -9.14 -12.76
CA GLY A 66 1.97 -8.69 -13.84
C GLY A 66 3.45 -8.83 -13.47
N LEU A 67 3.82 -8.39 -12.27
CA LEU A 67 5.17 -8.56 -11.74
C LEU A 67 5.53 -10.04 -11.52
N GLY A 68 4.60 -10.84 -10.99
CA GLY A 68 4.78 -12.27 -10.79
C GLY A 68 5.06 -13.02 -12.09
N ILE A 69 4.28 -12.75 -13.15
CA ILE A 69 4.48 -13.34 -14.49
C ILE A 69 5.85 -12.92 -15.03
N PHE A 70 6.20 -11.65 -14.89
CA PHE A 70 7.49 -11.15 -15.36
C PHE A 70 8.67 -11.84 -14.66
N ILE A 71 8.63 -11.95 -13.33
CA ILE A 71 9.66 -12.64 -12.54
C ILE A 71 9.72 -14.13 -12.92
N PHE A 72 8.56 -14.76 -13.11
CA PHE A 72 8.47 -16.16 -13.53
C PHE A 72 9.13 -16.39 -14.90
N LEU A 73 8.86 -15.55 -15.90
CA LEU A 73 9.46 -15.66 -17.23
C LEU A 73 10.97 -15.46 -17.20
N VAL A 74 11.45 -14.44 -16.47
CA VAL A 74 12.89 -14.18 -16.32
C VAL A 74 13.58 -15.36 -15.61
N ALA A 75 12.99 -15.90 -14.55
CA ALA A 75 13.51 -17.06 -13.84
C ALA A 75 13.48 -18.34 -14.70
N PHE A 76 12.43 -18.52 -15.51
CA PHE A 76 12.30 -19.64 -16.43
C PHE A 76 13.38 -19.61 -17.51
N PHE A 77 13.59 -18.47 -18.18
CA PHE A 77 14.65 -18.32 -19.17
C PHE A 77 16.04 -18.45 -18.56
N GLY A 78 16.26 -17.94 -17.35
CA GLY A 78 17.52 -18.11 -16.62
C GLY A 78 17.80 -19.57 -16.24
N CYS A 79 16.79 -20.31 -15.75
CA CYS A 79 16.94 -21.71 -15.35
C CYS A 79 17.09 -22.63 -16.58
N CYS A 80 16.21 -22.51 -17.57
CA CYS A 80 16.26 -23.31 -18.79
C CYS A 80 17.53 -23.01 -19.59
N GLY A 81 17.96 -21.75 -19.69
CA GLY A 81 19.20 -21.40 -20.41
C GLY A 81 20.45 -22.07 -19.85
N VAL A 82 20.50 -22.30 -18.53
CA VAL A 82 21.61 -23.03 -17.87
C VAL A 82 21.45 -24.54 -17.96
N VAL A 83 20.24 -25.06 -18.17
CA VAL A 83 19.98 -26.51 -18.26
C VAL A 83 20.13 -27.03 -19.68
N THR A 84 19.69 -26.27 -20.68
CA THR A 84 19.71 -26.69 -22.09
C THR A 84 20.96 -26.26 -22.85
N ASP A 85 21.92 -25.61 -22.17
CA ASP A 85 23.16 -25.06 -22.75
C ASP A 85 22.91 -24.23 -24.03
N SER A 86 21.72 -23.63 -24.12
CA SER A 86 21.25 -22.93 -25.30
C SER A 86 21.67 -21.46 -25.22
N CYS A 87 22.63 -21.08 -26.07
CA CYS A 87 23.07 -19.69 -26.19
C CYS A 87 21.91 -18.72 -26.44
N CYS A 88 20.88 -19.14 -27.21
CA CYS A 88 19.75 -18.29 -27.53
C CYS A 88 18.95 -17.88 -26.27
N LEU A 89 18.66 -18.83 -25.36
CA LEU A 89 17.93 -18.54 -24.11
C LEU A 89 18.76 -17.70 -23.13
N LEU A 90 20.07 -17.90 -23.11
CA LEU A 90 20.97 -17.12 -22.26
C LEU A 90 21.10 -15.67 -22.76
N ILE A 91 21.12 -15.47 -24.09
CA ILE A 91 21.14 -14.16 -24.72
C ILE A 91 19.82 -13.42 -24.45
N THR A 92 18.67 -14.06 -24.60
CA THR A 92 17.38 -13.39 -24.31
C THR A 92 17.27 -12.98 -22.85
N TYR A 93 17.70 -13.83 -21.91
CA TYR A 93 17.79 -13.46 -20.50
C TYR A 93 18.69 -12.23 -20.28
N ALA A 94 19.90 -12.22 -20.86
CA ALA A 94 20.83 -11.11 -20.74
C ALA A 94 20.27 -9.81 -21.32
N VAL A 95 19.59 -9.87 -22.46
CA VAL A 95 18.95 -8.70 -23.10
C VAL A 95 17.83 -8.15 -22.22
N VAL A 96 16.92 -9.00 -21.72
CA VAL A 96 15.81 -8.56 -20.87
C VAL A 96 16.33 -7.92 -19.58
N VAL A 97 17.28 -8.54 -18.91
CA VAL A 97 17.87 -7.98 -17.68
C VAL A 97 18.63 -6.68 -17.95
N SER A 98 19.33 -6.58 -19.08
CA SER A 98 20.01 -5.33 -19.46
C SER A 98 19.02 -4.21 -19.72
N LEU A 99 17.90 -4.49 -20.40
CA LEU A 99 16.84 -3.50 -20.61
C LEU A 99 16.24 -3.03 -19.28
N LEU A 100 15.98 -3.94 -18.34
CA LEU A 100 15.51 -3.57 -17.00
C LEU A 100 16.51 -2.65 -16.29
N PHE A 101 17.80 -2.96 -16.37
CA PHE A 101 18.84 -2.15 -15.76
C PHE A 101 18.83 -0.72 -16.34
N LEU A 102 18.74 -0.59 -17.67
CA LEU A 102 18.63 0.71 -18.33
C LEU A 102 17.36 1.45 -17.90
N THR A 103 16.20 0.79 -17.86
CA THR A 103 14.95 1.41 -17.39
C THR A 103 15.09 1.90 -15.94
N LYS A 104 15.72 1.12 -15.05
CA LYS A 104 15.94 1.54 -13.65
C LYS A 104 16.83 2.78 -13.57
N VAL A 105 17.92 2.82 -14.33
CA VAL A 105 18.81 3.98 -14.39
C VAL A 105 18.06 5.22 -14.90
N ILE A 106 17.25 5.07 -15.95
CA ILE A 106 16.42 6.16 -16.49
C ILE A 106 15.41 6.64 -15.44
N CYS A 107 14.70 5.72 -14.76
CA CYS A 107 13.76 6.09 -13.70
C CYS A 107 14.42 6.86 -12.57
N ILE A 108 15.60 6.40 -12.10
CA ILE A 108 16.36 7.08 -11.06
C ILE A 108 16.79 8.47 -11.53
N LEU A 109 17.31 8.59 -12.75
CA LEU A 109 17.73 9.87 -13.30
C LEU A 109 16.57 10.86 -13.43
N VAL A 110 15.42 10.40 -13.94
CA VAL A 110 14.20 11.22 -14.03
C VAL A 110 13.73 11.65 -12.64
N PHE A 111 13.75 10.74 -11.66
CA PHE A 111 13.37 11.07 -10.29
C PHE A 111 14.33 12.10 -9.67
N LEU A 112 15.64 12.02 -9.93
CA LEU A 112 16.60 13.00 -9.43
C LEU A 112 16.47 14.37 -10.11
N LEU A 113 16.17 14.42 -11.41
CA LEU A 113 16.09 15.68 -12.16
C LEU A 113 14.73 16.36 -12.07
N LEU A 114 13.64 15.59 -12.04
CA LEU A 114 12.26 16.10 -12.05
C LEU A 114 11.53 15.84 -10.73
N GLY A 115 12.14 15.14 -9.77
CA GLY A 115 11.49 14.79 -8.51
C GLY A 115 10.93 16.01 -7.79
N GLU A 116 11.66 17.13 -7.76
CA GLU A 116 11.21 18.37 -7.12
C GLU A 116 9.95 18.96 -7.79
N LYS A 117 9.77 18.74 -9.10
CA LYS A 117 8.58 19.21 -9.84
C LYS A 117 7.42 18.23 -9.79
N ILE A 118 7.72 16.93 -9.76
CA ILE A 118 6.70 15.86 -9.76
C ILE A 118 6.11 15.68 -8.36
N SER A 119 6.92 15.84 -7.31
CA SER A 119 6.49 15.73 -5.91
C SER A 119 5.24 16.57 -5.60
N PRO A 120 5.20 17.89 -5.84
CA PRO A 120 4.02 18.70 -5.50
C PRO A 120 2.76 18.26 -6.28
N MET A 121 2.89 17.89 -7.57
CA MET A 121 1.74 17.39 -8.33
C MET A 121 1.15 16.08 -7.77
N VAL A 122 1.99 15.22 -7.23
CA VAL A 122 1.56 13.99 -6.56
C VAL A 122 0.94 14.32 -5.22
N PHE A 123 1.61 15.13 -4.40
CA PHE A 123 1.10 15.53 -3.09
C PHE A 123 -0.22 16.31 -3.17
N ASP A 124 -0.42 17.15 -4.20
CA ASP A 124 -1.67 17.87 -4.42
C ASP A 124 -2.84 16.92 -4.73
N LYS A 125 -2.60 15.89 -5.55
CA LYS A 125 -3.62 14.85 -5.82
C LYS A 125 -3.93 14.01 -4.59
N VAL A 126 -2.90 13.70 -3.80
CA VAL A 126 -3.07 13.00 -2.51
C VAL A 126 -3.86 13.89 -1.56
N GLN A 127 -3.58 15.18 -1.51
CA GLN A 127 -4.27 16.15 -0.65
C GLN A 127 -5.73 16.35 -1.06
N GLU A 128 -6.03 16.39 -2.35
CA GLU A 128 -7.40 16.42 -2.85
C GLU A 128 -8.17 15.16 -2.41
N SER A 129 -7.55 13.99 -2.58
CA SER A 129 -8.13 12.72 -2.16
C SER A 129 -8.30 12.65 -0.64
N PHE A 130 -7.33 13.16 0.11
CA PHE A 130 -7.36 13.24 1.57
C PHE A 130 -8.49 14.13 2.04
N SER A 131 -8.59 15.35 1.51
CA SER A 131 -9.65 16.30 1.83
C SER A 131 -11.05 15.73 1.56
N ALA A 132 -11.20 14.99 0.45
CA ALA A 132 -12.48 14.44 0.01
C ALA A 132 -12.89 13.13 0.70
N ASN A 133 -11.99 12.43 1.41
CA ASN A 133 -12.28 11.09 1.95
C ASN A 133 -11.92 10.92 3.44
N TYR A 134 -11.08 11.79 4.00
CA TYR A 134 -10.64 11.70 5.39
C TYR A 134 -11.64 12.35 6.35
N LYS A 135 -12.14 11.56 7.29
CA LYS A 135 -13.01 12.00 8.39
C LYS A 135 -12.49 11.60 9.78
N GLY A 136 -11.34 10.94 9.86
CA GLY A 136 -10.80 10.39 11.11
C GLY A 136 -11.52 9.11 11.54
N TYR A 137 -10.75 8.08 11.88
CA TYR A 137 -11.30 6.80 12.33
C TYR A 137 -11.31 6.71 13.86
N LEU A 138 -10.23 7.18 14.49
CA LEU A 138 -10.11 7.23 15.94
C LEU A 138 -11.04 8.30 16.53
N GLY A 139 -12.22 7.86 16.95
CA GLY A 139 -13.23 8.63 17.68
C GLY A 139 -14.56 8.90 16.94
N LEU A 140 -14.70 8.42 15.71
CA LEU A 140 -16.01 8.34 15.05
C LEU A 140 -16.73 7.03 15.42
N GLY A 141 -17.90 7.12 16.04
CA GLY A 141 -18.78 5.96 16.31
C GLY A 141 -19.62 5.52 15.11
N ILE A 142 -19.20 5.78 13.86
CA ILE A 142 -20.02 5.55 12.66
C ILE A 142 -19.44 4.44 11.80
N GLN A 143 -20.17 3.33 11.75
CA GLN A 143 -19.91 2.18 10.88
C GLN A 143 -20.42 2.41 9.45
N ASN A 144 -19.67 3.13 8.59
CA ASN A 144 -19.95 3.30 7.15
C ASN A 144 -18.71 3.04 6.29
N GLU A 145 -18.88 2.81 4.98
CA GLU A 145 -17.82 2.47 4.00
C GLU A 145 -16.57 3.39 4.02
N SER A 146 -16.71 4.66 4.43
CA SER A 146 -15.59 5.62 4.60
C SER A 146 -14.69 5.35 5.81
N ILE A 147 -14.98 4.32 6.62
CA ILE A 147 -14.09 3.79 7.65
C ILE A 147 -12.75 3.37 7.04
N SER A 148 -12.78 2.69 5.88
CA SER A 148 -11.62 2.09 5.23
C SER A 148 -10.49 3.09 4.97
N TYR A 149 -10.84 4.27 4.43
CA TYR A 149 -9.85 5.30 4.10
C TYR A 149 -9.30 5.99 5.35
N SER A 150 -10.19 6.39 6.27
CA SER A 150 -9.78 7.12 7.47
C SER A 150 -8.96 6.26 8.43
N GLN A 151 -9.26 4.97 8.52
CA GLN A 151 -8.47 4.03 9.33
C GLN A 151 -7.05 3.87 8.78
N ALA A 152 -6.93 3.74 7.47
CA ALA A 152 -5.62 3.64 6.83
C ALA A 152 -4.81 4.92 6.98
N ALA A 153 -5.47 6.08 6.78
CA ALA A 153 -4.84 7.38 7.00
C ALA A 153 -4.38 7.53 8.46
N ASP A 154 -5.21 7.15 9.45
CA ASP A 154 -4.84 7.17 10.87
C ASP A 154 -3.68 6.22 11.17
N THR A 155 -3.68 5.03 10.57
CA THR A 155 -2.59 4.04 10.69
C THR A 155 -1.29 4.57 10.12
N ILE A 156 -1.34 5.24 8.97
CA ILE A 156 -0.17 5.88 8.37
C ILE A 156 0.33 7.02 9.27
N MET A 157 -0.55 7.90 9.72
CA MET A 157 -0.20 9.02 10.60
C MET A 157 0.47 8.53 11.90
N LEU A 158 -0.04 7.46 12.50
CA LEU A 158 0.52 6.86 13.70
C LEU A 158 1.86 6.15 13.47
N ASN A 159 1.95 5.28 12.45
CA ASN A 159 3.16 4.48 12.20
C ASN A 159 4.33 5.32 11.68
N PHE A 160 4.04 6.36 10.89
CA PHE A 160 5.05 7.27 10.35
C PHE A 160 5.23 8.54 11.20
N ALA A 161 4.51 8.65 12.32
CA ALA A 161 4.53 9.83 13.20
C ALA A 161 4.35 11.15 12.42
N CYS A 162 3.42 11.15 11.46
CA CYS A 162 3.09 12.29 10.63
C CYS A 162 1.64 12.73 10.86
N CYS A 163 1.29 13.92 10.39
CA CYS A 163 -0.04 14.49 10.55
C CYS A 163 -0.42 15.23 9.27
N GLY A 164 -1.48 14.78 8.58
CA GLY A 164 -1.86 15.33 7.27
C GLY A 164 -0.88 14.96 6.14
N VAL A 165 -1.05 15.60 4.99
CA VAL A 165 -0.22 15.42 3.79
C VAL A 165 0.96 16.41 3.78
N TYR A 166 0.69 17.68 4.08
CA TYR A 166 1.67 18.75 4.20
C TYR A 166 1.95 19.15 5.66
N GLY A 167 1.25 18.55 6.62
CA GLY A 167 1.43 18.78 8.04
C GLY A 167 0.11 19.03 8.77
N ALA A 168 0.22 19.32 10.07
CA ALA A 168 -0.92 19.65 10.92
C ALA A 168 -1.74 20.86 10.41
N ASP A 169 -1.12 21.71 9.58
CA ASP A 169 -1.76 22.85 8.94
C ASP A 169 -2.89 22.46 7.98
N ASP A 170 -2.91 21.23 7.46
CA ASP A 170 -3.98 20.73 6.60
C ASP A 170 -5.34 20.69 7.31
N PHE A 171 -5.35 20.64 8.63
CA PHE A 171 -6.55 20.65 9.46
C PHE A 171 -7.01 22.06 9.88
N LYS A 172 -6.27 23.12 9.52
CA LYS A 172 -6.67 24.51 9.79
C LYS A 172 -7.73 25.04 8.83
N SER A 173 -7.94 24.39 7.68
CA SER A 173 -8.86 24.86 6.64
C SER A 173 -9.77 23.76 6.13
N VAL A 174 -11.05 24.12 5.94
CA VAL A 174 -12.06 23.26 5.30
C VAL A 174 -11.66 22.85 3.88
N LYS A 175 -10.83 23.65 3.18
CA LYS A 175 -10.41 23.33 1.81
C LYS A 175 -9.48 22.10 1.77
N THR A 176 -8.58 21.99 2.74
CA THR A 176 -7.52 20.97 2.81
C THR A 176 -7.97 19.70 3.53
N SER A 177 -9.04 19.77 4.33
CA SER A 177 -9.61 18.62 5.03
C SER A 177 -11.13 18.74 5.14
N LYS A 178 -11.81 18.72 3.98
CA LYS A 178 -13.25 19.00 3.86
C LYS A 178 -14.11 18.06 4.71
N LEU A 179 -13.98 16.75 4.52
CA LEU A 179 -14.82 15.78 5.25
C LEU A 179 -14.49 15.73 6.75
N TRP A 180 -13.25 16.02 7.13
CA TRP A 180 -12.86 16.15 8.54
C TRP A 180 -13.65 17.29 9.22
N HIS A 181 -13.77 18.43 8.55
CA HIS A 181 -14.52 19.57 9.07
C HIS A 181 -16.04 19.36 9.02
N GLU A 182 -16.55 18.66 8.02
CA GLU A 182 -17.99 18.42 7.83
C GLU A 182 -18.53 17.31 8.74
N GLU A 183 -17.79 16.21 8.90
CA GLU A 183 -18.25 15.00 9.60
C GLU A 183 -17.30 14.53 10.72
N GLY A 184 -15.99 14.70 10.54
CA GLY A 184 -14.95 14.09 11.39
C GLY A 184 -14.79 14.69 12.78
N ARG A 185 -15.20 15.94 12.97
CA ARG A 185 -15.12 16.67 14.25
C ARG A 185 -16.22 16.30 15.27
N VAL A 186 -17.06 15.31 14.97
CA VAL A 186 -18.19 14.92 15.82
C VAL A 186 -17.87 13.61 16.56
N TYR A 187 -17.61 13.70 17.86
CA TYR A 187 -17.32 12.53 18.71
C TYR A 187 -18.56 12.13 19.50
N LYS A 188 -18.87 10.83 19.52
CA LYS A 188 -19.91 10.28 20.41
C LYS A 188 -19.26 9.82 21.71
N LEU A 189 -19.52 10.50 22.81
CA LEU A 189 -19.10 10.02 24.11
C LEU A 189 -19.93 8.80 24.53
N PRO A 190 -19.42 7.94 25.43
CA PRO A 190 -20.15 6.79 25.97
C PRO A 190 -21.52 7.13 26.58
N GLU A 191 -21.71 8.38 27.01
CA GLU A 191 -22.95 8.92 27.58
C GLU A 191 -23.99 9.35 26.52
N GLY A 192 -23.73 9.09 25.23
CA GLY A 192 -24.65 9.40 24.12
C GLY A 192 -24.68 10.88 23.73
N GLN A 193 -23.83 11.71 24.32
CA GLN A 193 -23.66 13.09 23.93
C GLN A 193 -22.68 13.21 22.75
N ASN A 194 -23.11 13.93 21.72
CA ASN A 194 -22.22 14.34 20.64
C ASN A 194 -21.42 15.54 21.13
N VAL A 195 -20.10 15.40 21.24
CA VAL A 195 -19.21 16.53 21.43
C VAL A 195 -18.71 16.94 20.05
N THR A 196 -19.17 18.10 19.61
CA THR A 196 -18.67 18.83 18.45
C THR A 196 -17.80 19.96 18.99
N GLY A 197 -16.48 19.88 18.81
CA GLY A 197 -15.58 20.89 19.34
C GLY A 197 -14.89 21.66 18.24
N ASP A 198 -14.95 23.00 18.28
CA ASP A 198 -13.91 23.86 17.70
C ASP A 198 -12.57 23.72 18.44
N GLU A 199 -12.56 23.04 19.59
CA GLU A 199 -11.39 22.71 20.41
C GLU A 199 -10.59 21.50 19.87
N VAL A 200 -11.23 20.61 19.08
CA VAL A 200 -10.56 19.46 18.47
C VAL A 200 -9.96 19.89 17.14
N GLY A 201 -8.81 20.54 17.21
CA GLY A 201 -8.11 21.06 16.03
C GLY A 201 -7.44 19.98 15.18
N LEU A 202 -7.11 18.82 15.76
CA LEU A 202 -6.38 17.74 15.10
C LEU A 202 -7.01 16.39 15.39
N PRO A 203 -6.95 15.43 14.45
CA PRO A 203 -7.40 14.08 14.71
C PRO A 203 -6.50 13.40 15.75
N VAL A 204 -7.07 12.45 16.47
CA VAL A 204 -6.38 11.68 17.51
C VAL A 204 -5.14 10.98 16.96
N ALA A 205 -5.16 10.56 15.70
CA ALA A 205 -4.02 9.95 15.01
C ALA A 205 -2.80 10.88 14.85
N CYS A 206 -2.99 12.20 14.92
CA CYS A 206 -1.89 13.18 14.91
C CYS A 206 -1.22 13.35 16.28
N CYS A 207 -1.77 12.76 17.34
CA CYS A 207 -1.17 12.85 18.67
C CYS A 207 0.04 11.90 18.79
N GLN A 208 0.99 12.29 19.63
CA GLN A 208 2.15 11.46 19.94
C GLN A 208 1.77 10.45 21.03
N PHE A 209 1.77 9.16 20.70
CA PHE A 209 1.50 8.08 21.65
C PHE A 209 2.79 7.44 22.15
N LYS A 210 2.78 6.99 23.42
CA LYS A 210 3.88 6.25 24.02
C LYS A 210 3.94 4.79 23.53
N ASP A 211 2.77 4.20 23.28
CA ASP A 211 2.60 2.88 22.69
C ASP A 211 1.47 2.95 21.65
N ILE A 212 1.72 2.46 20.43
CA ILE A 212 0.76 2.46 19.30
C ILE A 212 0.03 1.13 19.12
N ASN A 213 0.33 0.11 19.93
CA ASN A 213 -0.24 -1.25 19.85
C ASN A 213 -1.67 -1.36 20.44
N PHE A 214 -2.44 -0.27 20.47
CA PHE A 214 -3.82 -0.34 20.90
C PHE A 214 -4.71 -0.83 19.75
N SER A 215 -5.65 -1.73 20.06
CA SER A 215 -6.56 -2.26 19.05
C SER A 215 -7.39 -1.13 18.47
N MET A 216 -7.17 -0.84 17.18
CA MET A 216 -7.96 0.14 16.43
C MET A 216 -9.42 -0.30 16.28
N ASN A 217 -9.72 -1.58 16.48
CA ASN A 217 -11.09 -2.09 16.46
C ASN A 217 -11.77 -1.82 17.81
N GLY A 218 -12.44 -0.68 17.91
CA GLY A 218 -13.45 -0.48 18.93
C GLY A 218 -14.53 -1.55 18.78
N LYS A 219 -14.72 -2.37 19.82
CA LYS A 219 -15.94 -3.17 19.97
C LYS A 219 -17.14 -2.28 20.22
#